data_AF-A0A529U3F7-F1
#
_entry.id   AF-A0A529U3F7-F1
#
_cell.length_a   1.000
_cell.length_b   1.000
_cell.length_c   1.000
_cell.angle_alpha   90.00
_cell.angle_beta   90.00
_cell.angle_gamma   90.00
#
_symmetry.space_group_name_H-M   'P 1'
#
loop_
_entity.id
_entity.type
_entity.pdbx_description
1 polymer ?
#
loop_
_entity_poly.entity_id
_entity_poly.type
_entity_poly.pdbx_seq_one_letter_code
_entity_poly.pdbx_strand_id
1 'polypeptide(L)' 'MDLKKPQEGSKRRIIYDLLHRPEGATLAELNRATGWDAFSYINDTKRIARDYGGTPHFNGGGQTRRFWITR' A
#
# COMPACT_ATOMS: atom_id res chain seq x y z
N MET A 1 -7.50 16.27 -13.53
CA MET A 1 -6.29 16.56 -12.75
C MET A 1 -5.59 15.24 -12.49
N ASP A 2 -4.38 15.05 -13.00
CA ASP A 2 -3.57 13.88 -12.70
C ASP A 2 -3.27 13.84 -11.20
N LEU A 3 -3.81 12.84 -10.50
CA LEU A 3 -3.49 12.59 -9.10
C LEU A 3 -1.97 12.40 -9.00
N LYS A 4 -1.33 13.31 -8.27
CA LYS A 4 0.13 13.31 -8.07
C LYS A 4 0.54 11.96 -7.50
N LYS A 5 1.66 11.38 -7.94
CA LYS A 5 2.19 10.14 -7.34
C LYS A 5 3.24 10.49 -6.28
N PRO A 6 3.50 9.61 -5.30
CA PRO A 6 4.63 9.77 -4.40
C PRO A 6 5.96 9.79 -5.17
N GLN A 7 6.95 10.48 -4.58
CA GLN A 7 8.28 10.66 -5.15
C GLN A 7 8.95 9.31 -5.46
N GLU A 8 9.51 9.19 -6.66
CA GLU A 8 10.29 8.03 -7.09
C GLU A 8 11.43 7.71 -6.11
N GLY A 9 11.66 6.41 -5.87
CA GLY A 9 12.68 5.93 -4.93
C GLY A 9 12.31 6.02 -3.45
N SER A 10 11.20 6.67 -3.08
CA SER A 10 10.74 6.70 -1.68
C SER A 10 10.06 5.38 -1.28
N LYS A 11 10.15 5.01 0.01
CA LYS A 11 9.39 3.87 0.56
C LYS A 11 7.89 4.02 0.34
N ARG A 12 7.39 5.25 0.42
CA ARG A 12 5.99 5.56 0.14
C ARG A 12 5.61 5.24 -1.30
N ARG A 13 6.54 5.41 -2.25
CA ARG A 13 6.32 5.00 -3.63
C ARG A 13 6.27 3.49 -3.79
N ILE A 14 7.16 2.76 -3.13
CA ILE A 14 7.13 1.28 -3.11
C ILE A 14 5.76 0.78 -2.62
N ILE A 15 5.27 1.31 -1.50
CA ILE A 15 3.95 0.94 -0.95
C ILE A 15 2.85 1.33 -1.95
N TYR A 16 2.87 2.55 -2.49
CA TYR A 16 1.88 3.00 -3.49
C TYR A 16 1.80 2.03 -4.67
N ASP A 17 2.92 1.67 -5.27
CA ASP A 17 2.96 0.79 -6.45
C ASP A 17 2.46 -0.63 -6.11
N LEU A 18 2.78 -1.14 -4.92
CA LEU A 18 2.30 -2.43 -4.44
C LEU A 18 0.79 -2.45 -4.20
N LEU A 19 0.24 -1.41 -3.58
CA LEU A 19 -1.19 -1.32 -3.28
C LEU A 19 -2.07 -1.16 -4.52
N HIS A 20 -1.52 -0.66 -5.63
CA HIS A 20 -2.24 -0.46 -6.89
C HIS A 20 -2.10 -1.62 -7.88
N ARG A 21 -1.44 -2.72 -7.50
CA ARG A 21 -1.47 -3.96 -8.29
C ARG A 21 -2.88 -4.53 -8.30
N PRO A 22 -3.29 -5.28 -9.35
CA PRO A 22 -4.60 -5.94 -9.40
C PRO A 22 -4.92 -6.77 -8.15
N GLU A 23 -3.92 -7.47 -7.62
CA GLU A 23 -4.00 -8.28 -6.41
C GLU A 23 -3.60 -7.53 -5.12
N GLY A 24 -3.17 -6.28 -5.22
CA GLY A 24 -2.55 -5.53 -4.12
C GLY A 24 -1.28 -6.19 -3.58
N ALA A 25 -1.08 -6.11 -2.26
CA ALA A 25 0.05 -6.74 -1.59
C ALA A 25 -0.30 -7.25 -0.19
N THR A 26 0.36 -8.32 0.24
CA THR A 26 0.28 -8.85 1.60
C THR A 26 1.20 -8.11 2.56
N LEU A 27 0.97 -8.25 3.86
CA LEU A 27 1.85 -7.71 4.91
C LEU A 27 3.30 -8.17 4.70
N ALA A 28 3.51 -9.46 4.42
CA ALA A 28 4.82 -10.03 4.17
C ALA A 28 5.52 -9.41 2.95
N GLU A 29 4.79 -9.18 1.85
CA GLU A 29 5.33 -8.54 0.65
C GLU A 29 5.71 -7.09 0.89
N LEU A 30 4.88 -6.35 1.64
CA LEU A 30 5.15 -4.96 2.00
C LEU A 30 6.36 -4.83 2.92
N ASN A 31 6.46 -5.67 3.96
CA ASN A 31 7.61 -5.72 4.85
C ASN A 31 8.89 -6.03 4.08
N ARG A 32 8.86 -7.07 3.23
CA ARG A 32 10.01 -7.45 2.38
C ARG A 32 10.45 -6.32 1.45
N ALA A 33 9.51 -5.68 0.75
CA ALA A 33 9.84 -4.66 -0.25
C ALA A 33 10.31 -3.33 0.37
N THR A 34 9.84 -2.99 1.57
CA THR A 34 10.21 -1.74 2.26
C THR A 34 11.40 -1.91 3.22
N GLY A 35 11.76 -3.16 3.54
CA GLY A 35 12.73 -3.50 4.58
C GLY A 35 12.24 -3.15 5.98
N TRP A 36 10.93 -3.07 6.20
CA TRP A 36 10.31 -2.82 7.49
C TRP A 36 9.79 -4.12 8.10
N ASP A 37 9.70 -4.14 9.42
CA ASP A 37 8.99 -5.18 10.17
C ASP A 37 7.74 -4.57 10.81
N ALA A 38 6.79 -4.18 9.96
CA ALA A 38 5.54 -3.59 10.41
C ALA A 38 4.53 -4.68 10.80
N PHE A 39 3.74 -4.38 11.84
CA PHE A 39 2.59 -5.21 12.22
C PHE A 39 1.39 -5.03 11.27
N SER A 40 1.31 -3.88 10.58
CA SER A 40 0.21 -3.54 9.69
C SER A 40 0.52 -2.32 8.83
N TYR A 41 -0.07 -2.25 7.63
CA TYR A 41 -0.05 -1.09 6.73
C TYR A 41 -1.44 -0.44 6.55
N ILE A 42 -2.41 -0.70 7.44
CA ILE A 42 -3.78 -0.12 7.32
C ILE A 42 -3.71 1.42 7.22
N ASN A 43 -2.92 2.06 8.09
CA ASN A 43 -2.82 3.52 8.12
C ASN A 43 -2.11 4.06 6.88
N ASP A 44 -1.06 3.39 6.40
CA ASP A 44 -0.39 3.75 5.16
C ASP A 44 -1.33 3.60 3.96
N THR A 45 -2.09 2.52 3.88
CA THR A 45 -3.08 2.27 2.82
C THR A 45 -4.13 3.37 2.78
N LYS A 46 -4.70 3.73 3.95
CA LYS A 46 -5.65 4.85 4.06
C LYS A 46 -5.04 6.18 3.66
N ARG A 47 -3.82 6.47 4.11
CA ARG A 47 -3.12 7.74 3.81
C ARG A 47 -2.77 7.84 2.32
N ILE A 48 -2.36 6.75 1.70
CA ILE A 48 -2.06 6.68 0.27
C ILE A 48 -3.33 6.90 -0.55
N ALA A 49 -4.43 6.21 -0.23
CA ALA A 49 -5.71 6.40 -0.91
C ALA A 49 -6.23 7.84 -0.76
N ARG A 50 -6.11 8.44 0.44
CA ARG A 50 -6.49 9.84 0.68
C ARG A 50 -5.65 10.82 -0.14
N ASP A 51 -4.33 10.66 -0.14
CA ASP A 51 -3.41 11.65 -0.72
C ASP A 51 -3.29 11.51 -2.25
N TYR A 52 -3.54 10.30 -2.80
CA TYR A 52 -3.30 9.97 -4.21
C TYR A 52 -4.53 9.40 -4.92
N GLY A 53 -5.68 9.43 -4.26
CA GLY A 53 -6.97 8.96 -4.75
C GLY A 53 -7.17 7.45 -4.65
N GLY A 54 -8.43 7.06 -4.71
CA GLY A 54 -8.90 5.68 -4.62
C GLY A 54 -9.52 5.33 -3.27
N THR A 55 -10.00 4.10 -3.18
CA THR A 55 -10.64 3.52 -1.99
C THR A 55 -9.72 2.46 -1.40
N PRO A 56 -9.31 2.59 -0.13
CA PRO A 56 -8.44 1.61 0.51
C PRO A 56 -9.23 0.38 0.93
N HIS A 57 -8.63 -0.79 0.76
CA HIS A 57 -9.19 -2.07 1.18
C HIS A 57 -8.14 -2.91 1.89
N PHE A 58 -8.61 -3.77 2.79
CA PHE A 58 -7.76 -4.72 3.48
C PHE A 58 -8.59 -5.91 3.95
N ASN A 59 -8.02 -7.12 3.84
CA ASN A 59 -8.69 -8.35 4.26
C ASN A 59 -7.68 -9.38 4.79
N GLY A 60 -8.12 -10.24 5.70
CA GLY A 60 -7.31 -11.28 6.33
C GLY A 60 -6.52 -10.82 7.56
N GLY A 61 -5.58 -11.65 7.98
CA GLY A 61 -4.82 -11.48 9.23
C GLY A 61 -3.36 -11.93 9.11
N GLY A 62 -2.54 -11.50 10.05
CA GLY A 62 -1.11 -11.84 10.10
C GLY A 62 -0.37 -11.47 8.81
N GLN A 63 0.64 -12.27 8.48
CA GLN A 63 1.51 -12.04 7.32
C GLN A 63 0.80 -12.14 5.97
N THR A 64 -0.37 -12.80 5.91
CA THR A 64 -1.18 -12.96 4.68
C THR A 64 -2.25 -11.88 4.53
N ARG A 65 -2.41 -10.98 5.50
CA ARG A 65 -3.33 -9.84 5.38
C ARG A 65 -2.98 -9.06 4.12
N ARG A 66 -3.96 -8.88 3.24
CA ARG A 66 -3.83 -8.21 1.95
C ARG A 66 -4.33 -6.78 2.03
N PHE A 67 -3.68 -5.89 1.31
CA PHE A 67 -3.96 -4.45 1.22
C PHE A 67 -3.99 -4.05 -0.25
N TRP A 68 -4.98 -3.27 -0.67
CA TRP A 68 -5.06 -2.76 -2.03
C TRP A 68 -5.85 -1.45 -2.10
N ILE A 69 -5.72 -0.73 -3.21
CA ILE A 69 -6.44 0.51 -3.50
C ILE A 69 -7.11 0.37 -4.87
N THR A 70 -8.43 0.55 -4.91
CA THR A 70 -9.20 0.65 -6.17
C THR A 70 -9.41 2.12 -6.54
N ARG A 71 -9.45 2.44 -7.84
CA ARG A 71 -9.79 3.79 -8.31
C ARG A 71 -11.29 3.94 -8.53
#